data_AF-A0A6N8DLT6-F1
#
_entry.id   AF-A0A6N8DLT6-F1
#
_cell.length_a   1.000
_cell.length_b   1.000
_cell.length_c   1.000
_cell.angle_alpha   90.00
_cell.angle_beta   90.00
_cell.angle_gamma   90.00
#
_symmetry.space_group_name_H-M   'P 1'
#
loop_
_entity.id
_entity.type
_entity.pdbx_description
1 polymer ?
#
loop_
_entity_poly.entity_id
_entity_poly.type
_entity_poly.pdbx_seq_one_letter_code
_entity_poly.pdbx_strand_id
1 'polypeptide(L)'
;MAHSIALPFLAALLAGVALFLGEKLRRCASRLHAAEQRLEAAQDEVWELKSAAAARDKAEAASEAKSRFLATVSHEFRTPLNGILGLAELLAATPLNAEQDSYLAAIRASGDALSSLINDILDFSRLEAGKLELRPAEFDLPALIEGAVELLAPRAQDKGLEICSFVDREAPRLVIGDSGRLRQVLINLVGNAVKFTESGGVALEVGSGSEGRLRFSIRDTGPGVRESQRAAIFQDFEQGDGSSSRRHEGAGLGLAISRRIVEQMGGKLWLESSGPRGSQFCFEIPLERGKFSPREIGRRLQERRVLIVGDAPFGGDYLARRLADEGAQTHVARDQAGAASMLAQKFEIVIFDCSLGEKIIGDLSALSRNFPDCQRVLQFSPLERRAFGEAMLKHFDGWLVKPVRLESVAKKLVHAAGRGNEGEARKAESPPPLLSGKHFLLAEDNDVNALLVERQLGKLGASLLRAHDGAEAVTLLESSLDGLIPRFTAVLMDLRMPRLDGLSAAKMIRAIEQARFEKPVPILALTANAFDDDREAALLAGMQGFLTKPVDLSALVSTLSELGAETVSATPAYP
;
A
#
# COMPACT_ATOMS: atom_id res chain seq x y z
N MET A 1 67.81 -42.00 -81.92
CA MET A 1 66.38 -41.77 -81.59
C MET A 1 66.12 -41.36 -80.14
N ALA A 2 67.01 -41.60 -79.17
CA ALA A 2 66.74 -41.31 -77.75
C ALA A 2 66.82 -39.81 -77.35
N HIS A 3 67.53 -38.96 -78.10
CA HIS A 3 67.72 -37.54 -77.73
C HIS A 3 66.59 -36.58 -78.20
N SER A 4 65.67 -37.03 -79.06
CA SER A 4 64.61 -36.16 -79.60
C SER A 4 63.33 -36.10 -78.75
N ILE A 5 63.21 -36.95 -77.71
CA ILE A 5 62.00 -37.10 -76.88
C ILE A 5 62.18 -36.44 -75.49
N ALA A 6 63.41 -36.22 -75.04
CA ALA A 6 63.70 -35.70 -73.69
C ALA A 6 63.40 -34.20 -73.51
N LEU A 7 63.67 -33.37 -74.54
CA LEU A 7 63.42 -31.93 -74.51
C LEU A 7 61.93 -31.56 -74.34
N PRO A 8 60.98 -32.13 -75.12
CA PRO A 8 59.56 -31.82 -74.96
C PRO A 8 59.00 -32.32 -73.62
N PHE A 9 59.54 -33.41 -73.07
CA PHE A 9 59.13 -33.93 -71.77
C PHE A 9 59.56 -33.01 -70.61
N LEU A 10 60.79 -32.49 -70.66
CA LEU A 10 61.30 -31.52 -69.68
C LEU A 10 60.54 -30.19 -69.75
N ALA A 11 60.23 -29.73 -70.97
CA ALA A 11 59.42 -28.53 -71.18
C ALA A 11 57.98 -28.70 -70.66
N ALA A 12 57.35 -29.85 -70.90
CA ALA A 12 56.02 -30.16 -70.36
C ALA A 12 56.02 -30.25 -68.82
N LEU A 13 57.07 -30.84 -68.23
CA LEU A 13 57.23 -30.90 -66.78
C LEU A 13 57.38 -29.50 -66.17
N LEU A 14 58.25 -28.65 -66.74
CA LEU A 14 58.43 -27.27 -66.30
C LEU A 14 57.15 -26.44 -66.45
N ALA A 15 56.41 -26.62 -67.55
CA ALA A 15 55.12 -25.97 -67.76
C ALA A 15 54.07 -26.45 -66.73
N GLY A 16 54.06 -27.74 -66.41
CA GLY A 16 53.19 -28.31 -65.37
C GLY A 16 53.51 -27.79 -63.97
N VAL A 17 54.80 -27.69 -63.62
CA VAL A 17 55.24 -27.08 -62.35
C VAL A 17 54.89 -25.59 -62.29
N ALA A 18 55.08 -24.84 -63.38
CA ALA A 18 54.72 -23.43 -63.45
C ALA A 18 53.20 -23.21 -63.32
N LEU A 19 52.38 -24.03 -63.95
CA LEU A 19 50.92 -24.02 -63.81
C LEU A 19 50.50 -24.33 -62.37
N PHE A 20 51.06 -25.37 -61.76
CA PHE A 20 50.76 -25.76 -60.38
C PHE A 20 51.15 -24.65 -59.37
N LEU A 21 52.33 -24.06 -59.51
CA LEU A 21 52.78 -22.92 -58.71
C LEU A 21 51.89 -21.69 -58.92
N GLY A 22 51.52 -21.38 -60.17
CA GLY A 22 50.63 -20.29 -60.52
C GLY A 22 49.23 -20.46 -59.91
N GLU A 23 48.69 -21.67 -59.93
CA GLU A 23 47.38 -21.99 -59.33
C GLU A 23 47.44 -21.91 -57.80
N LYS A 24 48.53 -22.39 -57.18
CA LYS A 24 48.76 -22.26 -55.73
C LYS A 24 48.86 -20.80 -55.30
N LEU A 25 49.58 -19.97 -56.06
CA LEU A 25 49.70 -18.52 -55.82
C LEU A 25 48.35 -17.82 -55.92
N ARG A 26 47.54 -18.14 -56.94
CA ARG A 26 46.18 -17.58 -57.07
C ARG A 26 45.27 -17.97 -55.91
N ARG A 27 45.32 -19.22 -55.46
CA ARG A 27 44.55 -19.69 -54.27
C ARG A 27 45.04 -19.03 -52.97
N CYS A 28 46.32 -18.74 -52.85
CA CYS A 28 46.87 -18.03 -51.69
C CYS A 28 46.43 -16.56 -51.69
N ALA A 29 46.53 -15.89 -52.84
CA ALA A 29 46.10 -14.50 -53.01
C ALA A 29 44.59 -14.33 -52.74
N SER A 30 43.74 -15.24 -53.24
CA SER A 30 42.29 -15.17 -52.96
C SER A 30 41.95 -15.41 -51.49
N ARG A 31 42.68 -16.29 -50.80
CA ARG A 31 42.52 -16.50 -49.35
C ARG A 31 42.99 -15.29 -48.54
N LEU A 32 44.09 -14.66 -48.94
CA LEU A 32 44.61 -13.44 -48.31
C LEU A 32 43.58 -12.31 -48.45
N HIS A 33 43.07 -12.09 -49.67
CA HIS A 33 42.07 -11.07 -49.93
C HIS A 33 40.75 -11.31 -49.16
N ALA A 34 40.30 -12.57 -49.08
CA ALA A 34 39.15 -12.93 -48.27
C ALA A 34 39.40 -12.82 -46.76
N ALA A 35 40.66 -12.91 -46.30
CA ALA A 35 41.02 -12.68 -44.91
C ALA A 35 41.10 -11.17 -44.60
N GLU A 36 41.63 -10.35 -45.52
CA GLU A 36 41.63 -8.89 -45.43
C GLU A 36 40.20 -8.34 -45.34
N GLN A 37 39.29 -8.77 -46.23
CA GLN A 37 37.89 -8.35 -46.18
C GLN A 37 37.19 -8.72 -44.87
N ARG A 38 37.50 -9.89 -44.29
CA ARG A 38 36.97 -10.27 -42.97
C ARG A 38 37.54 -9.43 -41.84
N LEU A 39 38.81 -9.04 -41.94
CA LEU A 39 39.46 -8.19 -40.95
C LEU A 39 38.88 -6.78 -40.99
N GLU A 40 38.67 -6.21 -42.17
CA GLU A 40 37.99 -4.91 -42.35
C GLU A 40 36.57 -4.95 -41.78
N ALA A 41 35.76 -5.96 -42.14
CA ALA A 41 34.41 -6.09 -41.60
C ALA A 41 34.37 -6.23 -40.07
N ALA A 42 35.31 -6.98 -39.49
CA ALA A 42 35.42 -7.11 -38.03
C ALA A 42 35.89 -5.81 -37.36
N GLN A 43 36.74 -5.02 -38.02
CA GLN A 43 37.16 -3.71 -37.52
C GLN A 43 36.00 -2.71 -37.51
N ASP A 44 35.17 -2.70 -38.56
CA ASP A 44 33.98 -1.87 -38.64
C ASP A 44 32.97 -2.25 -37.55
N GLU A 45 32.72 -3.55 -37.32
CA GLU A 45 31.84 -4.03 -36.26
C GLU A 45 32.34 -3.63 -34.86
N VAL A 46 33.65 -3.76 -34.60
CA VAL A 46 34.25 -3.32 -33.33
C VAL A 46 34.16 -1.81 -33.16
N TRP A 47 34.31 -1.03 -34.24
CA TRP A 47 34.15 0.42 -34.19
C TRP A 47 32.72 0.83 -33.87
N GLU A 48 31.71 0.21 -34.50
CA GLU A 48 30.29 0.45 -34.19
C GLU A 48 29.97 0.10 -32.74
N LEU A 49 30.41 -1.06 -32.25
CA LEU A 49 30.21 -1.48 -30.85
C LEU A 49 30.87 -0.50 -29.86
N LYS A 50 32.08 -0.01 -30.16
CA LYS A 50 32.77 0.99 -29.31
C LYS A 50 32.05 2.33 -29.32
N SER A 51 31.57 2.77 -30.48
CA SER A 51 30.79 4.02 -30.61
C SER A 51 29.47 3.93 -29.84
N ALA A 52 28.75 2.81 -29.97
CA ALA A 52 27.52 2.54 -29.23
C ALA A 52 27.77 2.48 -27.71
N ALA A 53 28.85 1.81 -27.27
CA ALA A 53 29.23 1.77 -25.86
C ALA A 53 29.57 3.17 -25.32
N ALA A 54 30.35 3.97 -26.04
CA ALA A 54 30.68 5.34 -25.63
C ALA A 54 29.43 6.24 -25.56
N ALA A 55 28.49 6.08 -26.50
CA ALA A 55 27.21 6.79 -26.46
C ALA A 55 26.36 6.37 -25.24
N ARG A 56 26.30 5.07 -24.94
CA ARG A 56 25.62 4.53 -23.75
C ARG A 56 26.24 5.05 -22.46
N ASP A 57 27.55 4.95 -22.31
CA ASP A 57 28.25 5.38 -21.09
C ASP A 57 28.06 6.88 -20.84
N LYS A 58 28.04 7.69 -21.90
CA LYS A 58 27.72 9.13 -21.82
C LYS A 58 26.27 9.37 -21.38
N ALA A 59 25.32 8.58 -21.88
CA ALA A 59 23.91 8.67 -21.50
C ALA A 59 23.69 8.24 -20.03
N GLU A 60 24.33 7.15 -19.59
CA GLU A 60 24.30 6.68 -18.21
C GLU A 60 24.89 7.72 -17.25
N ALA A 61 26.07 8.27 -17.55
CA ALA A 61 26.70 9.32 -16.73
C ALA A 61 25.81 10.57 -16.60
N ALA A 62 25.16 10.99 -17.69
CA ALA A 62 24.21 12.10 -17.66
C ALA A 62 22.96 11.79 -16.80
N SER A 63 22.42 10.57 -16.90
CA SER A 63 21.29 10.11 -16.10
C SER A 63 21.64 10.04 -14.60
N GLU A 64 22.84 9.57 -14.26
CA GLU A 64 23.31 9.55 -12.88
C GLU A 64 23.49 10.95 -12.30
N ALA A 65 24.06 11.88 -13.08
CA ALA A 65 24.22 13.27 -12.67
C ALA A 65 22.85 13.93 -12.43
N LYS A 66 21.88 13.72 -13.32
CA LYS A 66 20.49 14.17 -13.19
C LYS A 66 19.84 13.61 -11.90
N SER A 67 20.02 12.31 -11.64
CA SER A 67 19.45 11.65 -10.47
C SER A 67 20.05 12.17 -9.15
N ARG A 68 21.38 12.35 -9.09
CA ARG A 68 22.05 12.93 -7.92
C ARG A 68 21.62 14.37 -7.69
N PHE A 69 21.52 15.17 -8.75
CA PHE A 69 21.04 16.54 -8.66
C PHE A 69 19.61 16.62 -8.09
N LEU A 70 18.69 15.80 -8.60
CA LEU A 70 17.30 15.77 -8.10
C LEU A 70 17.23 15.30 -6.65
N ALA A 71 18.04 14.32 -6.25
CA ALA A 71 18.13 13.87 -4.85
C ALA A 71 18.57 15.00 -3.90
N THR A 72 19.62 15.74 -4.26
CA THR A 72 20.09 16.89 -3.48
C THR A 72 19.03 17.98 -3.42
N VAL A 73 18.48 18.38 -4.57
CA VAL A 73 17.47 19.44 -4.66
C VAL A 73 16.20 19.09 -3.88
N SER A 74 15.79 17.82 -3.89
CA SER A 74 14.66 17.37 -3.08
C SER A 74 14.91 17.51 -1.59
N HIS A 75 16.11 17.17 -1.11
CA HIS A 75 16.48 17.38 0.30
C HIS A 75 16.45 18.87 0.68
N GLU A 76 16.94 19.73 -0.22
CA GLU A 76 16.93 21.19 -0.07
C GLU A 76 15.51 21.77 -0.12
N PHE A 77 14.56 21.16 -0.84
CA PHE A 77 13.15 21.56 -0.80
C PHE A 77 12.38 21.01 0.39
N ARG A 78 12.69 19.78 0.82
CA ARG A 78 11.99 19.11 1.92
C ARG A 78 12.29 19.78 3.27
N THR A 79 13.51 20.23 3.49
CA THR A 79 13.93 20.89 4.74
C THR A 79 13.11 22.15 5.06
N PRO A 80 13.00 23.16 4.19
CA PRO A 80 12.17 24.34 4.44
C PRO A 80 10.67 24.00 4.46
N LEU A 81 10.22 23.03 3.65
CA LEU A 81 8.82 22.61 3.63
C LEU A 81 8.38 21.97 4.97
N ASN A 82 9.19 21.07 5.52
CA ASN A 82 8.96 20.49 6.83
C ASN A 82 9.00 21.56 7.93
N GLY A 83 9.83 22.60 7.78
CA GLY A 83 9.81 23.76 8.66
C GLY A 83 8.48 24.53 8.60
N ILE A 84 7.96 24.81 7.41
CA ILE A 84 6.66 25.47 7.22
C ILE A 84 5.51 24.63 7.79
N LEU A 85 5.51 23.32 7.52
CA LEU A 85 4.49 22.40 8.04
C LEU A 85 4.57 22.27 9.56
N GLY A 86 5.78 22.20 10.13
CA GLY A 86 5.99 22.20 11.58
C GLY A 86 5.50 23.49 12.23
N LEU A 87 5.75 24.66 11.63
CA LEU A 87 5.20 25.93 12.12
C LEU A 87 3.67 25.97 12.02
N ALA A 88 3.10 25.43 10.95
CA ALA A 88 1.65 25.28 10.81
C ALA A 88 1.07 24.30 11.83
N GLU A 89 1.83 23.29 12.26
CA GLU A 89 1.45 22.39 13.34
C GLU A 89 1.44 23.07 14.70
N LEU A 90 2.48 23.84 15.02
CA LEU A 90 2.56 24.62 16.24
C LEU A 90 1.43 25.66 16.33
N LEU A 91 1.12 26.35 15.22
CA LEU A 91 -0.02 27.28 15.18
C LEU A 91 -1.36 26.57 15.43
N ALA A 92 -1.55 25.34 14.93
CA ALA A 92 -2.79 24.58 15.13
C ALA A 92 -3.01 24.16 16.59
N ALA A 93 -1.93 24.08 17.36
CA ALA A 93 -1.98 23.77 18.79
C ALA A 93 -2.36 24.99 19.65
N THR A 94 -2.49 26.18 19.06
CA THR A 94 -2.91 27.41 19.75
C THR A 94 -4.41 27.69 19.55
N PRO A 95 -5.03 28.56 20.37
CA PRO A 95 -6.42 28.97 20.14
C PRO A 95 -6.56 29.74 18.83
N LEU A 96 -7.30 29.18 17.88
CA LEU A 96 -7.57 29.76 16.56
C LEU A 96 -9.06 30.08 16.41
N ASN A 97 -9.36 31.14 15.66
CA ASN A 97 -10.72 31.37 15.17
C ASN A 97 -10.98 30.54 13.88
N ALA A 98 -12.25 30.45 13.46
CA ALA A 98 -12.65 29.63 12.31
C ALA A 98 -11.97 30.04 10.98
N GLU A 99 -11.63 31.31 10.83
CA GLU A 99 -10.96 31.83 9.63
C GLU A 99 -9.47 31.42 9.61
N GLN A 100 -8.80 31.52 10.77
CA GLN A 100 -7.42 31.09 10.95
C GLN A 100 -7.25 29.57 10.80
N ASP A 101 -8.21 28.79 11.32
CA ASP A 101 -8.22 27.33 11.16
C ASP A 101 -8.35 26.93 9.67
N SER A 102 -9.19 27.65 8.92
CA SER A 102 -9.32 27.49 7.46
C SER A 102 -8.01 27.82 6.72
N TYR A 103 -7.34 28.93 7.06
CA TYR A 103 -6.04 29.28 6.48
C TYR A 103 -4.98 28.22 6.78
N LEU A 104 -4.99 27.68 7.99
CA LEU A 104 -4.03 26.67 8.42
C LEU A 104 -4.26 25.33 7.74
N ALA A 105 -5.52 24.93 7.58
CA ALA A 105 -5.91 23.77 6.79
C ALA A 105 -5.45 23.93 5.32
N ALA A 106 -5.58 25.12 4.75
CA ALA A 106 -5.12 25.41 3.38
C ALA A 106 -3.58 25.35 3.24
N ILE A 107 -2.83 25.88 4.22
CA ILE A 107 -1.37 25.80 4.25
C ILE A 107 -0.91 24.35 4.33
N ARG A 108 -1.50 23.54 5.24
CA ARG A 108 -1.18 22.12 5.39
C ARG A 108 -1.48 21.33 4.12
N ALA A 109 -2.69 21.48 3.57
CA ALA A 109 -3.07 20.82 2.33
C ALA A 109 -2.12 21.18 1.17
N SER A 110 -1.66 22.42 1.11
CA SER A 110 -0.72 22.90 0.09
C SER A 110 0.69 22.34 0.31
N GLY A 111 1.15 22.26 1.56
CA GLY A 111 2.45 21.68 1.89
C GLY A 111 2.50 20.16 1.66
N ASP A 112 1.44 19.44 2.02
CA ASP A 112 1.29 18.02 1.72
C ASP A 112 1.29 17.75 0.22
N ALA A 113 0.58 18.58 -0.55
CA ALA A 113 0.58 18.50 -2.01
C ALA A 113 1.99 18.71 -2.59
N LEU A 114 2.73 19.73 -2.10
CA LEU A 114 4.10 19.99 -2.56
C LEU A 114 5.06 18.86 -2.18
N SER A 115 4.92 18.30 -0.97
CA SER A 115 5.72 17.17 -0.52
C SER A 115 5.49 15.94 -1.40
N SER A 116 4.23 15.67 -1.74
CA SER A 116 3.86 14.60 -2.68
C SER A 116 4.50 14.81 -4.05
N LEU A 117 4.44 16.04 -4.61
CA LEU A 117 5.03 16.35 -5.92
C LEU A 117 6.55 16.14 -5.93
N ILE A 118 7.24 16.54 -4.86
CA ILE A 118 8.69 16.33 -4.72
C ILE A 118 9.01 14.84 -4.68
N ASN A 119 8.23 14.06 -3.93
CA ASN A 119 8.41 12.61 -3.84
C ASN A 119 8.15 11.93 -5.20
N ASP A 120 7.11 12.35 -5.92
CA ASP A 120 6.79 11.84 -7.26
C ASP A 120 7.93 12.09 -8.25
N ILE A 121 8.52 13.30 -8.23
CA ILE A 121 9.68 13.64 -9.09
C ILE A 121 10.90 12.77 -8.76
N LEU A 122 11.16 12.53 -7.48
CA LEU A 122 12.26 11.67 -7.05
C LEU A 122 12.05 10.21 -7.44
N ASP A 123 10.87 9.66 -7.15
CA ASP A 123 10.52 8.30 -7.51
C ASP A 123 10.60 8.12 -9.03
N PHE A 124 10.10 9.09 -9.79
CA PHE A 124 10.23 9.12 -11.25
C PHE A 124 11.71 9.09 -11.71
N SER A 125 12.57 9.92 -11.13
CA SER A 125 14.00 9.93 -11.46
C SER A 125 14.70 8.62 -11.15
N ARG A 126 14.37 7.98 -10.02
CA ARG A 126 14.94 6.68 -9.64
C ARG A 126 14.46 5.57 -10.58
N LEU A 127 13.19 5.61 -10.96
CA LEU A 127 12.60 4.71 -11.95
C LEU A 127 13.22 4.87 -13.33
N GLU A 128 13.45 6.11 -13.79
CA GLU A 128 14.10 6.42 -15.08
C GLU A 128 15.54 5.90 -15.14
N ALA A 129 16.25 5.95 -14.01
CA ALA A 129 17.61 5.42 -13.90
C ALA A 129 17.67 3.89 -13.72
N GLY A 130 16.53 3.18 -13.68
CA GLY A 130 16.48 1.73 -13.44
C GLY A 130 16.94 1.32 -12.03
N LYS A 131 16.99 2.25 -11.08
CA LYS A 131 17.49 2.04 -9.70
C LYS A 131 16.37 1.70 -8.71
N LEU A 132 15.24 1.16 -9.18
CA LEU A 132 14.15 0.74 -8.31
C LEU A 132 14.46 -0.65 -7.75
N GLU A 133 14.82 -0.72 -6.47
CA GLU A 133 14.94 -1.99 -5.76
C GLU A 133 13.59 -2.37 -5.15
N LEU A 134 13.07 -3.53 -5.54
CA LEU A 134 11.89 -4.12 -4.90
C LEU A 134 12.31 -4.81 -3.61
N ARG A 135 11.53 -4.62 -2.54
CA ARG A 135 11.74 -5.30 -1.25
C ARG A 135 10.65 -6.35 -1.04
N PRO A 136 10.81 -7.58 -1.57
CA PRO A 136 9.82 -8.63 -1.39
C PRO A 136 9.75 -9.06 0.09
N ALA A 137 8.55 -8.98 0.65
CA ALA A 137 8.23 -9.48 1.98
C ALA A 137 6.87 -10.19 1.95
N GLU A 138 6.62 -11.06 2.93
CA GLU A 138 5.31 -11.68 3.09
C GLU A 138 4.33 -10.68 3.72
N PHE A 139 3.11 -10.57 3.18
CA PHE A 139 2.07 -9.69 3.71
C PHE A 139 0.65 -10.22 3.48
N ASP A 140 -0.31 -9.73 4.28
CA ASP A 140 -1.75 -10.00 4.14
C ASP A 140 -2.35 -9.09 3.05
N LEU A 141 -2.70 -9.70 1.91
CA LEU A 141 -3.23 -9.03 0.73
C LEU A 141 -4.58 -8.36 1.01
N PRO A 142 -5.62 -9.05 1.56
CA PRO A 142 -6.85 -8.39 1.98
C PRO A 142 -6.62 -7.18 2.89
N ALA A 143 -5.74 -7.27 3.90
CA ALA A 143 -5.46 -6.16 4.80
C ALA A 143 -4.82 -4.96 4.08
N LEU A 144 -3.91 -5.21 3.14
CA LEU A 144 -3.30 -4.15 2.31
C LEU A 144 -4.35 -3.44 1.45
N ILE A 145 -5.25 -4.20 0.83
CA ILE A 145 -6.32 -3.70 -0.03
C ILE A 145 -7.35 -2.88 0.76
N GLU A 146 -7.82 -3.42 1.88
CA GLU A 146 -8.73 -2.72 2.80
C GLU A 146 -8.07 -1.43 3.31
N GLY A 147 -6.79 -1.48 3.72
CA GLY A 147 -6.06 -0.30 4.19
C GLY A 147 -5.87 0.78 3.13
N ALA A 148 -5.64 0.42 1.86
CA ALA A 148 -5.53 1.39 0.77
C ALA A 148 -6.86 2.11 0.50
N VAL A 149 -7.98 1.37 0.54
CA VAL A 149 -9.32 1.95 0.37
C VAL A 149 -9.74 2.80 1.56
N GLU A 150 -9.44 2.37 2.78
CA GLU A 150 -9.74 3.13 4.00
C GLU A 150 -9.04 4.48 4.05
N LEU A 151 -7.79 4.54 3.60
CA LEU A 151 -7.04 5.79 3.53
C LEU A 151 -7.72 6.83 2.63
N LEU A 152 -8.37 6.39 1.56
CA LEU A 152 -9.05 7.25 0.59
C LEU A 152 -10.52 7.47 0.91
N ALA A 153 -11.07 6.74 1.89
CA ALA A 153 -12.49 6.77 2.20
C ALA A 153 -13.00 8.14 2.66
N PRO A 154 -12.30 8.91 3.51
CA PRO A 154 -12.75 10.25 3.90
C PRO A 154 -12.97 11.16 2.68
N ARG A 155 -12.02 11.18 1.73
CA ARG A 155 -12.09 12.01 0.52
C ARG A 155 -13.26 11.62 -0.39
N ALA A 156 -13.54 10.32 -0.50
CA ALA A 156 -14.69 9.83 -1.25
C ALA A 156 -16.01 10.22 -0.56
N GLN A 157 -16.09 10.03 0.76
CA GLN A 157 -17.28 10.32 1.56
C GLN A 157 -17.60 11.82 1.62
N ASP A 158 -16.59 12.69 1.65
CA ASP A 158 -16.78 14.15 1.58
C ASP A 158 -17.44 14.58 0.26
N LYS A 159 -17.24 13.81 -0.82
CA LYS A 159 -17.93 13.98 -2.11
C LYS A 159 -19.26 13.23 -2.20
N GLY A 160 -19.64 12.49 -1.17
CA GLY A 160 -20.81 11.59 -1.21
C GLY A 160 -20.64 10.37 -2.13
N LEU A 161 -19.40 10.00 -2.46
CA LEU A 161 -19.10 8.83 -3.27
C LEU A 161 -19.07 7.55 -2.43
N GLU A 162 -19.59 6.47 -2.99
CA GLU A 162 -19.30 5.13 -2.48
C GLU A 162 -17.83 4.77 -2.73
N ILE A 163 -17.20 4.10 -1.76
CA ILE A 163 -15.89 3.49 -1.95
C ILE A 163 -15.88 2.11 -1.29
N CYS A 164 -15.45 1.09 -2.02
CA CYS A 164 -15.42 -0.28 -1.51
C CYS A 164 -14.33 -1.14 -2.15
N SER A 165 -14.07 -2.30 -1.55
CA SER A 165 -13.16 -3.31 -2.10
C SER A 165 -13.72 -4.73 -2.00
N PHE A 166 -13.29 -5.55 -2.96
CA PHE A 166 -13.55 -6.98 -2.99
C PHE A 166 -12.27 -7.72 -3.32
N VAL A 167 -11.99 -8.78 -2.56
CA VAL A 167 -10.88 -9.70 -2.82
C VAL A 167 -11.50 -11.07 -3.00
N ASP A 168 -11.31 -11.64 -4.18
CA ASP A 168 -11.82 -12.96 -4.54
C ASP A 168 -11.29 -14.02 -3.58
N ARG A 169 -12.13 -14.99 -3.23
CA ARG A 169 -11.77 -16.09 -2.33
C ARG A 169 -10.65 -16.98 -2.89
N GLU A 170 -10.51 -17.06 -4.21
CA GLU A 170 -9.42 -17.79 -4.84
C GLU A 170 -8.07 -17.05 -4.73
N ALA A 171 -8.08 -15.74 -4.47
CA ALA A 171 -6.87 -14.98 -4.28
C ALA A 171 -6.16 -15.42 -2.99
N PRO A 172 -4.83 -15.63 -3.02
CA PRO A 172 -4.08 -15.97 -1.82
C PRO A 172 -4.16 -14.85 -0.77
N ARG A 173 -4.45 -15.22 0.47
CA ARG A 173 -4.45 -14.26 1.58
C ARG A 173 -3.05 -13.71 1.89
N LEU A 174 -2.08 -14.61 2.03
CA LEU A 174 -0.68 -14.25 2.24
C LEU A 174 0.05 -14.36 0.92
N VAL A 175 0.78 -13.31 0.56
CA VAL A 175 1.58 -13.22 -0.66
C VAL A 175 2.95 -12.65 -0.38
N ILE A 176 3.93 -12.96 -1.23
CA ILE A 176 5.28 -12.41 -1.17
C ILE A 176 5.44 -11.37 -2.28
N GLY A 177 5.84 -10.16 -1.90
CA GLY A 177 6.08 -9.05 -2.82
C GLY A 177 6.35 -7.74 -2.09
N ASP A 178 6.51 -6.65 -2.83
CA ASP A 178 6.71 -5.32 -2.23
C ASP A 178 5.37 -4.66 -1.91
N SER A 179 4.96 -4.77 -0.64
CA SER A 179 3.71 -4.21 -0.14
C SER A 179 3.67 -2.68 -0.23
N GLY A 180 4.80 -1.99 -0.07
CA GLY A 180 4.89 -0.53 -0.13
C GLY A 180 4.64 -0.01 -1.54
N ARG A 181 5.28 -0.63 -2.53
CA ARG A 181 5.11 -0.29 -3.95
C ARG A 181 3.72 -0.67 -4.47
N LEU A 182 3.19 -1.81 -4.06
CA LEU A 182 1.80 -2.18 -4.38
C LEU A 182 0.81 -1.16 -3.81
N ARG A 183 0.98 -0.78 -2.53
CA ARG A 183 0.14 0.24 -1.89
C ARG A 183 0.23 1.58 -2.62
N GLN A 184 1.41 1.99 -3.06
CA GLN A 184 1.62 3.22 -3.83
C GLN A 184 0.82 3.22 -5.14
N VAL A 185 0.89 2.13 -5.92
CA VAL A 185 0.10 1.96 -7.15
C VAL A 185 -1.40 2.06 -6.86
N LEU A 186 -1.87 1.37 -5.81
CA LEU A 186 -3.29 1.37 -5.45
C LEU A 186 -3.79 2.74 -4.99
N ILE A 187 -3.03 3.45 -4.12
CA ILE A 187 -3.38 4.80 -3.68
C ILE A 187 -3.45 5.75 -4.86
N ASN A 188 -2.56 5.60 -5.83
CA ASN A 188 -2.55 6.44 -7.04
C ASN A 188 -3.80 6.21 -7.89
N LEU A 189 -4.07 4.95 -8.25
CA LEU A 189 -5.18 4.60 -9.14
C LEU A 189 -6.54 4.86 -8.49
N VAL A 190 -6.75 4.42 -7.24
CA VAL A 190 -7.99 4.67 -6.50
C VAL A 190 -8.12 6.17 -6.17
N GLY A 191 -7.02 6.85 -5.87
CA GLY A 191 -7.01 8.29 -5.64
C GLY A 191 -7.43 9.08 -6.87
N ASN A 192 -6.96 8.70 -8.06
CA ASN A 192 -7.41 9.28 -9.33
C ASN A 192 -8.89 9.01 -9.57
N ALA A 193 -9.36 7.77 -9.36
CA ALA A 193 -10.78 7.43 -9.48
C ALA A 193 -11.66 8.31 -8.58
N VAL A 194 -11.29 8.49 -7.29
CA VAL A 194 -12.00 9.38 -6.36
C VAL A 194 -11.91 10.84 -6.79
N LYS A 195 -10.76 11.27 -7.33
CA LYS A 195 -10.54 12.65 -7.80
C LYS A 195 -11.46 13.01 -8.97
N PHE A 196 -11.58 12.15 -9.97
CA PHE A 196 -12.32 12.44 -11.21
C PHE A 196 -13.79 12.06 -11.18
N THR A 197 -14.22 11.27 -10.19
CA THR A 197 -15.64 10.95 -9.99
C THR A 197 -16.31 12.07 -9.18
N GLU A 198 -17.48 12.52 -9.66
CA GLU A 198 -18.31 13.53 -8.99
C GLU A 198 -19.51 12.91 -8.27
N SER A 199 -20.10 11.84 -8.84
CA SER A 199 -21.22 11.10 -8.25
C SER A 199 -21.11 9.60 -8.53
N GLY A 200 -21.78 8.79 -7.70
CA GLY A 200 -21.72 7.33 -7.77
C GLY A 200 -20.65 6.76 -6.84
N GLY A 201 -19.63 6.09 -7.37
CA GLY A 201 -18.63 5.44 -6.53
C GLY A 201 -17.35 4.98 -7.21
N VAL A 202 -16.48 4.38 -6.38
CA VAL A 202 -15.19 3.80 -6.76
C VAL A 202 -15.06 2.42 -6.11
N ALA A 203 -14.58 1.44 -6.87
CA ALA A 203 -14.45 0.07 -6.41
C ALA A 203 -13.09 -0.52 -6.79
N LEU A 204 -12.46 -1.19 -5.84
CA LEU A 204 -11.23 -1.96 -6.04
C LEU A 204 -11.53 -3.46 -5.95
N GLU A 205 -11.34 -4.19 -7.03
CA GLU A 205 -11.51 -5.65 -7.08
C GLU A 205 -10.16 -6.34 -7.31
N VAL A 206 -9.90 -7.40 -6.55
CA VAL A 206 -8.73 -8.27 -6.71
C VAL A 206 -9.18 -9.69 -6.95
N GLY A 207 -8.63 -10.34 -7.97
CA GLY A 207 -8.94 -11.73 -8.28
C GLY A 207 -7.86 -12.39 -9.12
N SER A 208 -8.17 -13.59 -9.62
CA SER A 208 -7.29 -14.36 -10.50
C SER A 208 -7.14 -13.67 -11.86
N GLY A 209 -5.89 -13.48 -12.30
CA GLY A 209 -5.51 -12.93 -13.60
C GLY A 209 -5.01 -13.99 -14.57
N SER A 210 -4.32 -13.55 -15.63
CA SER A 210 -3.70 -14.46 -16.60
C SER A 210 -2.50 -15.21 -16.02
N GLU A 211 -2.26 -16.45 -16.46
CA GLU A 211 -1.04 -17.22 -16.12
C GLU A 211 -0.75 -17.35 -14.60
N GLY A 212 -1.78 -17.37 -13.76
CA GLY A 212 -1.63 -17.45 -12.30
C GLY A 212 -1.19 -16.15 -11.62
N ARG A 213 -1.21 -15.02 -12.34
CA ARG A 213 -1.01 -13.66 -11.80
C ARG A 213 -2.25 -13.21 -11.01
N LEU A 214 -2.09 -12.19 -10.18
CA LEU A 214 -3.22 -11.51 -9.56
C LEU A 214 -3.61 -10.28 -10.36
N ARG A 215 -4.91 -10.14 -10.63
CA ARG A 215 -5.51 -8.99 -11.33
C ARG A 215 -6.13 -8.05 -10.32
N PHE A 216 -5.82 -6.77 -10.46
CA PHE A 216 -6.36 -5.66 -9.70
C PHE A 216 -7.15 -4.78 -10.66
N SER A 217 -8.43 -4.52 -10.35
CA SER A 217 -9.34 -3.72 -11.17
C SER A 217 -9.90 -2.56 -10.34
N ILE A 218 -9.59 -1.34 -10.75
CA ILE A 218 -10.11 -0.10 -10.17
C ILE A 218 -11.21 0.40 -11.11
N ARG A 219 -12.45 0.36 -10.64
CA ARG A 219 -13.63 0.84 -11.37
C ARG A 219 -14.14 2.13 -10.74
N ASP A 220 -14.53 3.07 -11.57
CA ASP A 220 -15.20 4.30 -11.16
C ASP A 220 -16.45 4.53 -12.01
N THR A 221 -17.34 5.42 -11.55
CA THR A 221 -18.53 5.87 -12.28
C THR A 221 -18.37 7.30 -12.82
N GLY A 222 -17.12 7.75 -13.00
CA GLY A 222 -16.79 9.09 -13.44
C GLY A 222 -17.06 9.36 -14.93
N PRO A 223 -16.55 10.48 -15.47
CA PRO A 223 -16.77 10.87 -16.86
C PRO A 223 -16.05 9.96 -17.88
N GLY A 224 -15.13 9.13 -17.39
CA GLY A 224 -14.21 8.33 -18.19
C GLY A 224 -13.12 9.15 -18.88
N VAL A 225 -12.19 8.45 -19.52
CA VAL A 225 -11.12 8.97 -20.36
C VAL A 225 -11.56 9.04 -21.83
N ARG A 226 -11.41 10.22 -22.45
CA ARG A 226 -11.65 10.46 -23.89
C ARG A 226 -10.73 9.62 -24.75
N GLU A 227 -11.24 9.14 -25.89
CA GLU A 227 -10.51 8.23 -26.78
C GLU A 227 -9.16 8.79 -27.26
N SER A 228 -9.11 10.09 -27.58
CA SER A 228 -7.88 10.79 -27.98
C SER A 228 -6.79 10.83 -26.90
N GLN A 229 -7.16 10.70 -25.62
CA GLN A 229 -6.25 10.83 -24.48
C GLN A 229 -5.81 9.47 -23.92
N ARG A 230 -6.43 8.35 -24.32
CA ARG A 230 -6.17 7.02 -23.72
C ARG A 230 -4.72 6.55 -23.83
N ALA A 231 -4.02 6.92 -24.90
CA ALA A 231 -2.59 6.62 -25.05
C ALA A 231 -1.70 7.63 -24.29
N ALA A 232 -2.14 8.89 -24.21
CA ALA A 232 -1.40 10.00 -23.61
C ALA A 232 -1.39 9.93 -22.08
N ILE A 233 -2.47 9.45 -21.43
CA ILE A 233 -2.54 9.39 -19.95
C ILE A 233 -1.45 8.54 -19.27
N PHE A 234 -0.75 7.69 -20.02
CA PHE A 234 0.37 6.89 -19.52
C PHE A 234 1.74 7.51 -19.84
N GLN A 235 1.78 8.64 -20.53
CA GLN A 235 3.02 9.37 -20.82
C GLN A 235 3.41 10.28 -19.66
N ASP A 236 4.70 10.56 -19.56
CA ASP A 236 5.26 11.39 -18.49
C ASP A 236 4.77 12.84 -18.63
N PHE A 237 4.34 13.46 -17.52
CA PHE A 237 3.86 14.85 -17.45
C PHE A 237 2.59 15.18 -18.25
N GLU A 238 1.84 14.18 -18.72
CA GLU A 238 0.56 14.42 -19.39
C GLU A 238 -0.55 14.76 -18.38
N GLN A 239 -1.26 15.86 -18.64
CA GLN A 239 -2.42 16.31 -17.88
C GLN A 239 -3.62 16.41 -18.83
N GLY A 240 -4.69 15.67 -18.53
CA GLY A 240 -5.81 15.39 -19.45
C GLY A 240 -6.69 16.55 -19.92
N ASP A 241 -6.31 17.83 -19.79
CA ASP A 241 -6.85 18.97 -20.56
C ASP A 241 -6.08 20.28 -20.22
N GLY A 242 -5.66 21.04 -21.25
CA GLY A 242 -5.01 22.36 -21.14
C GLY A 242 -5.94 23.53 -20.76
N SER A 243 -7.07 23.26 -20.09
CA SER A 243 -7.92 24.30 -19.53
C SER A 243 -7.58 24.52 -18.06
N SER A 244 -6.74 25.52 -17.83
CA SER A 244 -6.25 26.12 -16.56
C SER A 244 -7.34 26.55 -15.55
N SER A 245 -8.52 25.93 -15.53
CA SER A 245 -9.65 26.36 -14.71
C SER A 245 -10.41 25.19 -14.10
N ARG A 246 -9.79 24.51 -13.14
CA ARG A 246 -10.38 24.27 -11.80
C ARG A 246 -9.40 23.50 -10.90
N ARG A 247 -9.40 23.93 -9.64
CA ARG A 247 -8.56 23.51 -8.50
C ARG A 247 -8.23 22.01 -8.51
N HIS A 248 -6.98 21.68 -8.16
CA HIS A 248 -6.38 20.33 -7.94
C HIS A 248 -5.62 19.71 -9.14
N GLU A 249 -4.56 20.36 -9.62
CA GLU A 249 -3.57 19.75 -10.52
C GLU A 249 -2.46 19.04 -9.73
N GLY A 250 -2.18 17.78 -10.07
CA GLY A 250 -0.98 17.05 -9.65
C GLY A 250 0.02 16.99 -10.81
N ALA A 251 1.27 16.56 -10.59
CA ALA A 251 2.35 16.61 -11.60
C ALA A 251 2.12 15.81 -12.90
N GLY A 252 1.00 15.09 -13.05
CA GLY A 252 0.78 14.16 -14.18
C GLY A 252 1.67 12.91 -14.12
N LEU A 253 2.52 12.77 -13.10
CA LEU A 253 3.48 11.68 -12.97
C LEU A 253 2.87 10.39 -12.41
N GLY A 254 1.70 10.46 -11.77
CA GLY A 254 1.17 9.36 -10.98
C GLY A 254 0.91 8.06 -11.77
N LEU A 255 0.28 8.17 -12.95
CA LEU A 255 0.01 7.01 -13.81
C LEU A 255 1.31 6.46 -14.43
N ALA A 256 2.25 7.32 -14.82
CA ALA A 256 3.54 6.91 -15.35
C ALA A 256 4.39 6.16 -14.30
N ILE A 257 4.44 6.68 -13.06
CA ILE A 257 5.09 6.01 -11.92
C ILE A 257 4.42 4.66 -11.65
N SER A 258 3.09 4.63 -11.60
CA SER A 258 2.34 3.40 -11.34
C SER A 258 2.61 2.34 -12.40
N ARG A 259 2.66 2.73 -13.68
CA ARG A 259 2.99 1.85 -14.80
C ARG A 259 4.39 1.26 -14.65
N ARG A 260 5.40 2.09 -14.39
CA ARG A 260 6.79 1.62 -14.24
C ARG A 260 6.96 0.71 -13.02
N ILE A 261 6.31 1.01 -11.89
CA ILE A 261 6.32 0.12 -10.72
C ILE A 261 5.73 -1.24 -11.09
N VAL A 262 4.57 -1.27 -11.74
CA VAL A 262 3.92 -2.52 -12.18
C VAL A 262 4.81 -3.30 -13.15
N GLU A 263 5.44 -2.63 -14.12
CA GLU A 263 6.38 -3.26 -15.06
C GLU A 263 7.61 -3.85 -14.34
N GLN A 264 8.18 -3.14 -13.36
CA GLN A 264 9.28 -3.65 -12.52
C GLN A 264 8.87 -4.83 -11.64
N MET A 265 7.61 -4.87 -11.20
CA MET A 265 7.02 -6.03 -10.52
C MET A 265 6.70 -7.19 -11.48
N GLY A 266 7.11 -7.13 -12.76
CA GLY A 266 6.88 -8.17 -13.76
C GLY A 266 5.46 -8.17 -14.34
N GLY A 267 4.73 -7.07 -14.15
CA GLY A 267 3.32 -6.91 -14.49
C GLY A 267 3.03 -6.02 -15.68
N LYS A 268 1.73 -5.73 -15.88
CA LYS A 268 1.25 -4.76 -16.86
C LYS A 268 0.09 -3.95 -16.30
N LEU A 269 0.06 -2.63 -16.56
CA LEU A 269 -1.03 -1.71 -16.25
C LEU A 269 -1.69 -1.25 -17.56
N TRP A 270 -3.01 -1.22 -17.62
CA TRP A 270 -3.77 -0.76 -18.78
C TRP A 270 -5.15 -0.21 -18.40
N LEU A 271 -5.80 0.45 -19.36
CA LEU A 271 -7.19 0.88 -19.28
C LEU A 271 -8.06 -0.15 -20.00
N GLU A 272 -8.88 -0.90 -19.26
CA GLU A 272 -9.73 -1.98 -19.79
C GLU A 272 -10.98 -1.41 -20.48
N SER A 273 -11.66 -0.49 -19.81
CA SER A 273 -12.85 0.17 -20.34
C SER A 273 -12.92 1.62 -19.91
N SER A 274 -13.52 2.45 -20.76
CA SER A 274 -13.65 3.89 -20.49
C SER A 274 -14.76 4.49 -21.34
N GLY A 275 -15.71 5.17 -20.70
CA GLY A 275 -16.78 5.88 -21.37
C GLY A 275 -17.56 6.79 -20.40
N PRO A 276 -18.72 7.33 -20.83
CA PRO A 276 -19.51 8.27 -20.02
C PRO A 276 -20.13 7.66 -18.75
N ARG A 277 -19.96 6.35 -18.54
CA ARG A 277 -20.41 5.61 -17.36
C ARG A 277 -19.26 5.23 -16.41
N GLY A 278 -18.06 5.75 -16.66
CA GLY A 278 -16.87 5.50 -15.85
C GLY A 278 -15.70 4.88 -16.59
N SER A 279 -14.63 4.64 -15.84
CA SER A 279 -13.43 3.96 -16.29
C SER A 279 -13.11 2.71 -15.45
N GLN A 280 -12.38 1.79 -16.06
CA GLN A 280 -11.81 0.63 -15.40
C GLN A 280 -10.32 0.55 -15.72
N PHE A 281 -9.48 0.85 -14.73
CA PHE A 281 -8.04 0.65 -14.78
C PHE A 281 -7.70 -0.73 -14.22
N CYS A 282 -6.91 -1.49 -14.95
CA CYS A 282 -6.52 -2.84 -14.57
C CYS A 282 -4.99 -2.96 -14.54
N PHE A 283 -4.47 -3.69 -13.56
CA PHE A 283 -3.12 -4.21 -13.64
C PHE A 283 -3.02 -5.65 -13.17
N GLU A 284 -2.03 -6.36 -13.70
CA GLU A 284 -1.69 -7.72 -13.29
C GLU A 284 -0.24 -7.78 -12.86
N ILE A 285 0.01 -8.43 -11.73
CA ILE A 285 1.36 -8.70 -11.21
C ILE A 285 1.48 -10.16 -10.76
N PRO A 286 2.64 -10.81 -10.98
CA PRO A 286 2.96 -12.06 -10.32
C PRO A 286 3.20 -11.80 -8.82
N LEU A 287 2.50 -12.55 -7.96
CA LEU A 287 2.73 -12.55 -6.52
C LEU A 287 2.78 -13.99 -6.06
N GLU A 288 3.89 -14.37 -5.43
CA GLU A 288 4.06 -15.72 -4.90
C GLU A 288 3.17 -15.92 -3.69
N ARG A 289 2.67 -17.14 -3.49
CA ARG A 289 1.86 -17.48 -2.31
C ARG A 289 2.76 -17.56 -1.08
N GLY A 290 2.38 -16.86 -0.02
CA GLY A 290 3.03 -16.95 1.28
C GLY A 290 2.79 -18.28 1.98
N LYS A 291 3.46 -18.49 3.12
CA LYS A 291 3.32 -19.67 3.97
C LYS A 291 1.90 -19.74 4.52
N PHE A 292 1.18 -20.78 4.11
CA PHE A 292 -0.21 -20.96 4.47
C PHE A 292 -0.38 -21.42 5.94
N SER A 293 -1.21 -20.72 6.70
CA SER A 293 -1.90 -21.28 7.87
C SER A 293 -3.35 -21.53 7.45
N PRO A 294 -3.85 -22.78 7.45
CA PRO A 294 -5.26 -23.03 7.20
C PRO A 294 -6.09 -22.29 8.25
N ARG A 295 -6.83 -21.25 7.85
CA ARG A 295 -8.05 -20.89 8.58
C ARG A 295 -9.06 -21.96 8.22
N GLU A 296 -9.68 -22.58 9.22
CA GLU A 296 -10.86 -23.41 9.01
C GLU A 296 -11.85 -22.64 8.14
N ILE A 297 -12.06 -23.17 6.94
CA ILE A 297 -13.09 -22.72 6.02
C ILE A 297 -14.42 -23.22 6.60
N GLY A 298 -14.92 -22.53 7.63
CA GLY A 298 -16.28 -22.72 8.07
C GLY A 298 -17.19 -22.03 7.06
N ARG A 299 -18.14 -22.75 6.46
CA ARG A 299 -19.35 -22.13 5.89
C ARG A 299 -20.18 -21.56 7.04
N ARG A 300 -19.72 -20.44 7.61
CA ARG A 300 -20.23 -19.91 8.87
C ARG A 300 -21.69 -19.46 8.76
N LEU A 301 -22.14 -19.14 7.54
CA LEU A 301 -23.50 -18.69 7.28
C LEU A 301 -24.45 -19.82 6.84
N GLN A 302 -24.01 -21.08 6.75
CA GLN A 302 -24.88 -22.28 6.63
C GLN A 302 -26.12 -22.13 5.71
N GLU A 303 -25.97 -21.61 4.48
CA GLU A 303 -27.05 -21.40 3.50
C GLU A 303 -28.11 -20.35 3.90
N ARG A 304 -27.82 -19.50 4.90
CA ARG A 304 -28.75 -18.47 5.36
C ARG A 304 -29.13 -17.49 4.25
N ARG A 305 -30.40 -17.10 4.20
CA ARG A 305 -30.92 -16.16 3.19
C ARG A 305 -30.70 -14.73 3.65
N VAL A 306 -29.88 -13.99 2.89
CA VAL A 306 -29.54 -12.59 3.16
C VAL A 306 -30.07 -11.68 2.06
N LEU A 307 -30.81 -10.63 2.44
CA LEU A 307 -31.23 -9.56 1.55
C LEU A 307 -30.39 -8.32 1.83
N ILE A 308 -29.78 -7.74 0.79
CA ILE A 308 -29.04 -6.49 0.85
C ILE A 308 -29.88 -5.43 0.13
N VAL A 309 -30.15 -4.33 0.81
CA VAL A 309 -31.03 -3.27 0.33
C VAL A 309 -30.23 -1.97 0.24
N GLY A 310 -29.92 -1.54 -0.98
CA GLY A 310 -29.09 -0.36 -1.23
C GLY A 310 -28.97 -0.08 -2.73
N ASP A 311 -28.93 1.19 -3.10
CA ASP A 311 -28.80 1.66 -4.49
C ASP A 311 -27.35 1.94 -4.91
N ALA A 312 -26.41 1.86 -3.97
CA ALA A 312 -25.02 2.17 -4.22
C ALA A 312 -24.43 1.27 -5.33
N PRO A 313 -23.57 1.80 -6.23
CA PRO A 313 -23.23 1.16 -7.49
C PRO A 313 -22.52 -0.20 -7.33
N PHE A 314 -21.65 -0.34 -6.33
CA PHE A 314 -20.76 -1.49 -6.19
C PHE A 314 -20.93 -2.26 -4.87
N GLY A 315 -21.11 -1.56 -3.75
CA GLY A 315 -20.98 -2.15 -2.41
C GLY A 315 -21.99 -3.27 -2.13
N GLY A 316 -23.22 -3.14 -2.64
CA GLY A 316 -24.25 -4.17 -2.50
C GLY A 316 -23.86 -5.50 -3.15
N ASP A 317 -23.33 -5.46 -4.38
CA ASP A 317 -22.90 -6.67 -5.11
C ASP A 317 -21.66 -7.30 -4.48
N TYR A 318 -20.71 -6.48 -4.03
CA TYR A 318 -19.49 -6.97 -3.38
C TYR A 318 -19.78 -7.60 -2.02
N LEU A 319 -20.70 -7.02 -1.26
CA LEU A 319 -21.17 -7.61 -0.01
C LEU A 319 -21.92 -8.92 -0.29
N ALA A 320 -22.75 -8.99 -1.33
CA ALA A 320 -23.43 -10.21 -1.73
C ALA A 320 -22.43 -11.33 -2.06
N ARG A 321 -21.44 -11.06 -2.92
CA ARG A 321 -20.40 -12.04 -3.27
C ARG A 321 -19.63 -12.51 -2.04
N ARG A 322 -19.22 -11.59 -1.16
CA ARG A 322 -18.48 -11.91 0.07
C ARG A 322 -19.29 -12.79 1.04
N LEU A 323 -20.58 -12.55 1.15
CA LEU A 323 -21.47 -13.37 1.98
C LEU A 323 -21.75 -14.74 1.34
N ALA A 324 -21.86 -14.79 0.01
CA ALA A 324 -21.96 -16.05 -0.72
C ALA A 324 -20.70 -16.92 -0.54
N ASP A 325 -19.51 -16.29 -0.51
CA ASP A 325 -18.24 -16.97 -0.22
C ASP A 325 -18.22 -17.61 1.19
N GLU A 326 -18.94 -17.03 2.15
CA GLU A 326 -19.15 -17.55 3.50
C GLU A 326 -20.32 -18.57 3.59
N GLY A 327 -20.95 -18.88 2.46
CA GLY A 327 -22.00 -19.88 2.29
C GLY A 327 -23.43 -19.37 2.44
N ALA A 328 -23.69 -18.07 2.28
CA ALA A 328 -25.05 -17.50 2.32
C ALA A 328 -25.74 -17.46 0.95
N GLN A 329 -27.07 -17.46 0.94
CA GLN A 329 -27.90 -17.20 -0.24
C GLN A 329 -28.27 -15.72 -0.31
N THR A 330 -27.57 -14.95 -1.14
CA THR A 330 -27.65 -13.49 -1.15
C THR A 330 -28.54 -12.95 -2.26
N HIS A 331 -29.33 -11.92 -1.94
CA HIS A 331 -30.19 -11.20 -2.88
C HIS A 331 -29.94 -9.69 -2.70
N VAL A 332 -29.98 -8.93 -3.79
CA VAL A 332 -29.77 -7.47 -3.77
C VAL A 332 -31.02 -6.77 -4.30
N ALA A 333 -31.54 -5.81 -3.54
CA ALA A 333 -32.61 -4.90 -3.94
C ALA A 333 -32.08 -3.47 -4.01
N ARG A 334 -32.22 -2.83 -5.18
CA ARG A 334 -31.68 -1.48 -5.44
C ARG A 334 -32.64 -0.35 -5.09
N ASP A 335 -33.92 -0.66 -4.86
CA ASP A 335 -34.95 0.34 -4.57
C ASP A 335 -35.96 -0.17 -3.53
N GLN A 336 -36.81 0.75 -3.05
CA GLN A 336 -37.81 0.46 -2.04
C GLN A 336 -38.84 -0.59 -2.50
N ALA A 337 -39.26 -0.53 -3.77
CA ALA A 337 -40.31 -1.40 -4.29
C ALA A 337 -39.83 -2.86 -4.41
N GLY A 338 -38.64 -3.06 -4.96
CA GLY A 338 -37.96 -4.34 -5.05
C GLY A 338 -37.65 -4.90 -3.67
N ALA A 339 -37.17 -4.07 -2.74
CA ALA A 339 -36.93 -4.49 -1.36
C ALA A 339 -38.22 -4.96 -0.67
N ALA A 340 -39.32 -4.21 -0.80
CA ALA A 340 -40.61 -4.57 -0.22
C ALA A 340 -41.17 -5.88 -0.81
N SER A 341 -41.04 -6.08 -2.13
CA SER A 341 -41.46 -7.31 -2.81
C SER A 341 -40.63 -8.53 -2.35
N MET A 342 -39.32 -8.36 -2.19
CA MET A 342 -38.43 -9.43 -1.73
C MET A 342 -38.64 -9.75 -0.26
N LEU A 343 -38.85 -8.75 0.62
CA LEU A 343 -39.08 -8.98 2.05
C LEU A 343 -40.25 -9.95 2.33
N ALA A 344 -41.24 -10.04 1.43
CA ALA A 344 -42.32 -11.01 1.52
C ALA A 344 -41.85 -12.48 1.42
N GLN A 345 -40.65 -12.74 0.88
CA GLN A 345 -40.11 -14.08 0.62
C GLN A 345 -39.36 -14.71 1.81
N LYS A 346 -39.45 -14.11 3.02
CA LYS A 346 -38.77 -14.51 4.26
C LYS A 346 -37.24 -14.59 4.13
N PHE A 347 -36.56 -13.62 4.74
CA PHE A 347 -35.10 -13.55 4.87
C PHE A 347 -34.67 -13.63 6.33
N GLU A 348 -33.56 -14.30 6.60
CA GLU A 348 -33.02 -14.44 7.96
C GLU A 348 -32.14 -13.26 8.36
N ILE A 349 -31.55 -12.58 7.36
CA ILE A 349 -30.77 -11.37 7.57
C ILE A 349 -31.17 -10.35 6.50
N VAL A 350 -31.42 -9.11 6.90
CA VAL A 350 -31.61 -7.98 5.98
C VAL A 350 -30.61 -6.88 6.34
N ILE A 351 -29.81 -6.49 5.36
CA ILE A 351 -28.81 -5.43 5.48
C ILE A 351 -29.32 -4.20 4.73
N PHE A 352 -29.54 -3.11 5.46
CA PHE A 352 -30.02 -1.84 4.92
C PHE A 352 -28.85 -0.88 4.76
N ASP A 353 -28.68 -0.32 3.57
CA ASP A 353 -27.70 0.72 3.29
C ASP A 353 -28.32 2.12 3.50
N CYS A 354 -27.66 2.95 4.32
CA CYS A 354 -28.02 4.35 4.56
C CYS A 354 -28.12 5.22 3.29
N SER A 355 -27.57 4.78 2.15
CA SER A 355 -27.65 5.50 0.88
C SER A 355 -29.09 5.74 0.40
N LEU A 356 -30.03 4.87 0.75
CA LEU A 356 -31.45 5.00 0.39
C LEU A 356 -32.20 6.09 1.17
N GLY A 357 -31.56 6.68 2.18
CA GLY A 357 -32.14 7.76 2.99
C GLY A 357 -33.06 7.27 4.12
N GLU A 358 -33.22 8.14 5.12
CA GLU A 358 -33.84 7.80 6.40
C GLU A 358 -35.29 7.31 6.28
N LYS A 359 -36.09 7.98 5.45
CA LYS A 359 -37.51 7.64 5.27
C LYS A 359 -37.68 6.23 4.69
N ILE A 360 -36.95 5.91 3.62
CA ILE A 360 -37.06 4.61 2.93
C ILE A 360 -36.63 3.49 3.88
N ILE A 361 -35.52 3.70 4.60
CA ILE A 361 -35.02 2.73 5.58
C ILE A 361 -35.98 2.56 6.75
N GLY A 362 -36.61 3.65 7.23
CA GLY A 362 -37.64 3.58 8.25
C GLY A 362 -38.85 2.75 7.81
N ASP A 363 -39.36 3.01 6.60
CA ASP A 363 -40.51 2.30 6.01
C ASP A 363 -40.21 0.80 5.86
N LEU A 364 -39.03 0.45 5.32
CA LEU A 364 -38.63 -0.95 5.12
C LEU A 364 -38.26 -1.66 6.42
N SER A 365 -37.64 -0.96 7.38
CA SER A 365 -37.37 -1.49 8.72
C SER A 365 -38.68 -1.83 9.41
N ALA A 366 -39.68 -0.95 9.36
CA ALA A 366 -41.01 -1.21 9.91
C ALA A 366 -41.66 -2.43 9.25
N LEU A 367 -41.60 -2.56 7.92
CA LEU A 367 -42.11 -3.74 7.20
C LEU A 367 -41.40 -5.03 7.64
N SER A 368 -40.08 -4.97 7.84
CA SER A 368 -39.29 -6.13 8.25
C SER A 368 -39.58 -6.61 9.68
N ARG A 369 -40.23 -5.79 10.53
CA ARG A 369 -40.66 -6.19 11.89
C ARG A 369 -41.77 -7.23 11.90
N ASN A 370 -42.50 -7.38 10.78
CA ASN A 370 -43.46 -8.47 10.61
C ASN A 370 -42.79 -9.85 10.55
N PHE A 371 -41.46 -9.90 10.48
CA PHE A 371 -40.64 -11.11 10.49
C PHE A 371 -39.76 -11.11 11.75
N PRO A 372 -40.23 -11.70 12.87
CA PRO A 372 -39.54 -11.63 14.16
C PRO A 372 -38.16 -12.31 14.15
N ASP A 373 -38.00 -13.40 13.38
CA ASP A 373 -36.74 -14.16 13.26
C ASP A 373 -35.73 -13.53 12.27
N CYS A 374 -36.06 -12.37 11.69
CA CYS A 374 -35.20 -11.66 10.76
C CYS A 374 -34.22 -10.76 11.50
N GLN A 375 -32.92 -10.95 11.31
CA GLN A 375 -31.89 -10.04 11.81
C GLN A 375 -31.79 -8.81 10.91
N ARG A 376 -31.92 -7.62 11.48
CA ARG A 376 -31.82 -6.35 10.73
C ARG A 376 -30.48 -5.68 11.01
N VAL A 377 -29.70 -5.40 9.97
CA VAL A 377 -28.38 -4.77 10.09
C VAL A 377 -28.38 -3.47 9.30
N LEU A 378 -27.85 -2.40 9.88
CA LEU A 378 -27.69 -1.11 9.20
C LEU A 378 -26.24 -0.91 8.74
N GLN A 379 -26.04 -0.52 7.48
CA GLN A 379 -24.75 -0.17 6.91
C GLN A 379 -24.66 1.35 6.70
N PHE A 380 -23.59 1.97 7.20
CA PHE A 380 -23.38 3.42 7.10
C PHE A 380 -21.91 3.82 7.02
N SER A 381 -21.63 4.99 6.45
CA SER A 381 -20.36 5.71 6.60
C SER A 381 -20.33 6.51 7.90
N PRO A 382 -19.14 6.89 8.41
CA PRO A 382 -19.03 7.79 9.56
C PRO A 382 -19.79 9.12 9.39
N LEU A 383 -19.85 9.65 8.17
CA LEU A 383 -20.60 10.88 7.86
C LEU A 383 -22.12 10.62 7.92
N GLU A 384 -22.59 9.54 7.31
CA GLU A 384 -24.01 9.12 7.33
C GLU A 384 -24.50 8.88 8.77
N ARG A 385 -23.65 8.29 9.63
CA ARG A 385 -23.99 8.06 11.05
C ARG A 385 -24.34 9.35 11.79
N ARG A 386 -23.64 10.45 11.50
CA ARG A 386 -23.90 11.75 12.14
C ARG A 386 -25.24 12.32 11.68
N ALA A 387 -25.62 12.08 10.43
CA ALA A 387 -26.89 12.53 9.86
C ALA A 387 -28.09 11.68 10.32
N PHE A 388 -27.91 10.36 10.47
CA PHE A 388 -29.01 9.40 10.77
C PHE A 388 -29.48 9.36 12.24
N GLY A 389 -28.73 9.96 13.19
CA GLY A 389 -29.12 10.07 14.60
C GLY A 389 -29.13 8.76 15.41
N GLU A 390 -28.93 8.86 16.74
CA GLU A 390 -28.84 7.66 17.62
C GLU A 390 -30.17 6.91 17.80
N ALA A 391 -31.30 7.59 17.61
CA ALA A 391 -32.63 6.99 17.82
C ALA A 391 -32.93 5.88 16.79
N MET A 392 -32.49 6.05 15.54
CA MET A 392 -32.72 5.09 14.47
C MET A 392 -31.87 3.82 14.63
N LEU A 393 -30.67 3.92 15.22
CA LEU A 393 -29.81 2.76 15.47
C LEU A 393 -30.46 1.73 16.39
N LYS A 394 -31.38 2.15 17.27
CA LYS A 394 -32.11 1.26 18.19
C LYS A 394 -33.08 0.31 17.48
N HIS A 395 -33.40 0.55 16.21
CA HIS A 395 -34.29 -0.27 15.41
C HIS A 395 -33.60 -1.42 14.67
N PHE A 396 -32.27 -1.54 14.81
CA PHE A 396 -31.47 -2.56 14.14
C PHE A 396 -30.75 -3.46 15.16
N ASP A 397 -30.59 -4.72 14.79
CA ASP A 397 -29.92 -5.75 15.58
C ASP A 397 -28.38 -5.63 15.51
N GLY A 398 -27.85 -4.85 14.57
CA GLY A 398 -26.41 -4.58 14.43
C GLY A 398 -26.10 -3.55 13.34
N TRP A 399 -24.81 -3.24 13.17
CA TRP A 399 -24.36 -2.31 12.13
C TRP A 399 -23.02 -2.66 11.49
N LEU A 400 -22.85 -2.23 10.23
CA LEU A 400 -21.62 -2.28 9.45
C LEU A 400 -21.16 -0.86 9.11
N VAL A 401 -19.85 -0.62 9.18
CA VAL A 401 -19.26 0.67 8.83
C VAL A 401 -18.60 0.54 7.46
N LYS A 402 -18.86 1.50 6.56
CA LYS A 402 -18.24 1.59 5.23
C LYS A 402 -16.83 2.22 5.32
N PRO A 403 -15.83 1.76 4.55
CA PRO A 403 -15.87 0.57 3.69
C PRO A 403 -15.90 -0.73 4.53
N VAL A 404 -16.69 -1.71 4.09
CA VAL A 404 -16.97 -2.92 4.89
C VAL A 404 -15.77 -3.88 4.88
N ARG A 405 -15.18 -4.13 6.05
CA ARG A 405 -14.08 -5.10 6.26
C ARG A 405 -14.55 -6.55 6.28
N LEU A 406 -13.71 -7.48 5.81
CA LEU A 406 -13.96 -8.93 5.86
C LEU A 406 -14.31 -9.42 7.27
N GLU A 407 -13.48 -9.06 8.25
CA GLU A 407 -13.63 -9.57 9.61
C GLU A 407 -14.87 -9.04 10.32
N SER A 408 -15.31 -7.82 9.96
CA SER A 408 -16.50 -7.19 10.54
C SER A 408 -17.77 -7.94 10.15
N VAL A 409 -17.85 -8.41 8.90
CA VAL A 409 -18.99 -9.18 8.39
C VAL A 409 -19.08 -10.52 9.10
N ALA A 410 -17.97 -11.26 9.15
CA ALA A 410 -17.91 -12.58 9.77
C ALA A 410 -18.23 -12.55 11.27
N LYS A 411 -17.69 -11.59 12.03
CA LYS A 411 -17.95 -11.49 13.47
C LYS A 411 -19.40 -11.09 13.78
N LYS A 412 -19.97 -10.13 13.04
CA LYS A 412 -21.27 -9.52 13.38
C LYS A 412 -22.48 -10.30 12.88
N LEU A 413 -22.36 -11.03 11.76
CA LEU A 413 -23.46 -11.82 11.22
C LEU A 413 -23.54 -13.23 11.81
N VAL A 414 -22.40 -13.79 12.26
CA VAL A 414 -22.34 -15.13 12.86
C VAL A 414 -22.79 -15.10 14.33
N HIS A 415 -22.43 -14.08 15.11
CA HIS A 415 -22.80 -14.03 16.54
C HIS A 415 -24.31 -13.89 16.79
N ALA A 416 -25.05 -13.31 15.84
CA ALA A 416 -26.49 -13.16 15.95
C ALA A 416 -27.28 -14.43 15.57
N ALA A 417 -26.63 -15.42 14.94
CA ALA A 417 -27.22 -16.71 14.59
C ALA A 417 -27.40 -17.64 15.81
N GLY A 418 -26.75 -17.32 16.94
CA GLY A 418 -26.80 -18.10 18.18
C GLY A 418 -27.84 -17.63 19.20
N ARG A 419 -28.90 -16.91 18.80
CA ARG A 419 -29.96 -16.49 19.74
C ARG A 419 -30.90 -17.66 20.08
N GLY A 420 -30.39 -18.56 20.92
CA GLY A 420 -31.16 -19.43 21.79
C GLY A 420 -30.36 -19.58 23.08
N ASN A 421 -30.85 -18.99 24.17
CA ASN A 421 -30.20 -18.86 25.49
C ASN A 421 -28.97 -17.94 25.56
N GLU A 422 -29.21 -16.63 25.69
CA GLU A 422 -28.51 -15.78 26.68
C GLU A 422 -29.42 -14.60 27.06
N GLY A 423 -30.61 -14.93 27.57
CA GLY A 423 -31.25 -14.06 28.55
C GLY A 423 -30.58 -14.33 29.88
N GLU A 424 -30.00 -13.29 30.49
CA GLU A 424 -29.39 -13.30 31.82
C GLU A 424 -28.02 -14.02 31.96
N ALA A 425 -26.95 -13.45 31.40
CA ALA A 425 -25.64 -13.51 32.05
C ALA A 425 -24.70 -12.37 31.62
N ARG A 426 -24.45 -11.49 32.60
CA ARG A 426 -23.26 -10.65 32.79
C ARG A 426 -23.12 -9.41 31.89
N LYS A 427 -23.30 -8.26 32.54
CA LYS A 427 -22.31 -7.17 32.51
C LYS A 427 -20.92 -7.81 32.67
N ALA A 428 -20.30 -8.22 31.57
CA ALA A 428 -18.88 -8.44 31.54
C ALA A 428 -18.25 -7.04 31.55
N GLU A 429 -17.54 -6.73 32.62
CA GLU A 429 -16.47 -5.74 32.57
C GLU A 429 -15.67 -6.02 31.29
N SER A 430 -15.51 -4.99 30.46
CA SER A 430 -14.60 -5.02 29.32
C SER A 430 -13.29 -5.67 29.77
N PRO A 431 -12.71 -6.62 29.01
CA PRO A 431 -11.39 -7.15 29.36
C PRO A 431 -10.45 -5.95 29.61
N PRO A 432 -9.58 -6.02 30.64
CA PRO A 432 -8.66 -4.93 30.90
C PRO A 432 -7.94 -4.60 29.59
N PRO A 433 -7.82 -3.30 29.26
CA PRO A 433 -7.27 -2.90 27.98
C PRO A 433 -5.88 -3.54 27.81
N LEU A 434 -5.55 -3.96 26.59
CA LEU A 434 -4.52 -4.96 26.26
C LEU A 434 -3.13 -4.68 26.88
N LEU A 435 -2.82 -3.42 27.19
CA LEU A 435 -1.56 -2.95 27.75
C LEU A 435 -1.71 -2.34 29.16
N SER A 436 -2.79 -2.67 29.87
CA SER A 436 -3.04 -2.21 31.24
C SER A 436 -1.85 -2.55 32.15
N GLY A 437 -1.32 -1.54 32.87
CA GLY A 437 -0.17 -1.69 33.76
C GLY A 437 1.20 -1.71 33.08
N LYS A 438 1.28 -1.47 31.76
CA LYS A 438 2.55 -1.31 31.05
C LYS A 438 2.96 0.17 31.01
N HIS A 439 4.23 0.43 31.30
CA HIS A 439 4.84 1.76 31.24
C HIS A 439 5.78 1.84 30.03
N PHE A 440 5.62 2.83 29.18
CA PHE A 440 6.47 3.05 28.00
C PHE A 440 7.23 4.36 28.12
N LEU A 441 8.44 4.39 27.58
CA LEU A 441 9.19 5.62 27.32
C LEU A 441 9.08 5.92 25.83
N LEU A 442 8.69 7.14 25.46
CA LEU A 442 8.67 7.61 24.07
C LEU A 442 9.68 8.74 23.90
N ALA A 443 10.72 8.50 23.12
CA ALA A 443 11.64 9.54 22.68
C ALA A 443 11.24 10.03 21.29
N GLU A 444 10.57 11.19 21.25
CA GLU A 444 10.07 11.84 20.04
C GLU A 444 10.08 13.37 20.23
N ASP A 445 10.86 14.05 19.39
CA ASP A 445 11.05 15.49 19.41
C ASP A 445 9.84 16.23 18.81
N ASN A 446 9.14 15.61 17.86
CA ASN A 446 7.93 16.17 17.27
C ASN A 446 6.69 15.96 18.17
N ASP A 447 6.12 17.07 18.65
CA ASP A 447 4.94 17.08 19.55
C ASP A 447 3.69 16.41 18.96
N VAL A 448 3.48 16.49 17.64
CA VAL A 448 2.31 15.92 16.97
C VAL A 448 2.43 14.40 16.88
N ASN A 449 3.61 13.91 16.50
CA ASN A 449 3.90 12.47 16.47
C ASN A 449 3.77 11.87 17.87
N ALA A 450 4.31 12.55 18.88
CA ALA A 450 4.25 12.12 20.25
C ALA A 450 2.79 12.03 20.75
N LEU A 451 1.99 13.07 20.50
CA LEU A 451 0.58 13.10 20.88
C LEU A 451 -0.24 11.98 20.21
N LEU A 452 0.08 11.63 18.96
CA LEU A 452 -0.59 10.53 18.26
C LEU A 452 -0.29 9.19 18.93
N VAL A 453 0.98 8.91 19.21
CA VAL A 453 1.42 7.68 19.89
C VAL A 453 0.86 7.61 21.31
N GLU A 454 0.88 8.71 22.06
CA GLU A 454 0.28 8.83 23.40
C GLU A 454 -1.22 8.49 23.38
N ARG A 455 -2.00 9.08 22.46
CA ARG A 455 -3.44 8.81 22.36
C ARG A 455 -3.72 7.37 21.94
N GLN A 456 -2.90 6.81 21.07
CA GLN A 456 -3.06 5.43 20.59
C GLN A 456 -2.76 4.41 21.70
N LEU A 457 -1.66 4.58 22.44
CA LEU A 457 -1.28 3.72 23.55
C LEU A 457 -2.17 3.91 24.79
N GLY A 458 -2.60 5.15 25.07
CA GLY A 458 -3.53 5.44 26.15
C GLY A 458 -4.88 4.74 25.96
N LYS A 459 -5.38 4.62 24.72
CA LYS A 459 -6.59 3.83 24.41
C LYS A 459 -6.45 2.34 24.71
N LEU A 460 -5.22 1.83 24.74
CA LEU A 460 -4.88 0.45 25.09
C LEU A 460 -4.50 0.28 26.57
N GLY A 461 -4.66 1.32 27.39
CA GLY A 461 -4.43 1.28 28.84
C GLY A 461 -2.96 1.35 29.26
N ALA A 462 -2.05 1.59 28.32
CA ALA A 462 -0.66 1.84 28.63
C ALA A 462 -0.46 3.24 29.21
N SER A 463 0.52 3.38 30.08
CA SER A 463 1.03 4.69 30.50
C SER A 463 2.33 4.98 29.77
N LEU A 464 2.54 6.25 29.44
CA LEU A 464 3.65 6.66 28.61
C LEU A 464 4.29 7.92 29.20
N LEU A 465 5.62 7.91 29.26
CA LEU A 465 6.42 9.08 29.61
C LEU A 465 7.17 9.52 28.37
N ARG A 466 7.13 10.82 28.08
CA ARG A 466 7.75 11.40 26.89
C ARG A 466 9.13 11.97 27.21
N ALA A 467 10.06 11.77 26.30
CA ALA A 467 11.33 12.47 26.17
C ALA A 467 11.34 13.24 24.85
N HIS A 468 11.87 14.47 24.87
CA HIS A 468 11.97 15.34 23.69
C HIS A 468 13.25 15.11 22.89
N ASP A 469 14.19 14.32 23.41
CA ASP A 469 15.38 13.83 22.70
C ASP A 469 15.99 12.59 23.36
N GLY A 470 17.10 12.11 22.80
CA GLY A 470 17.82 10.95 23.31
C GLY A 470 18.46 11.14 24.69
N ALA A 471 18.91 12.35 25.06
CA ALA A 471 19.59 12.59 26.33
C ALA A 471 18.58 12.58 27.50
N GLU A 472 17.41 13.16 27.28
CA GLU A 472 16.28 13.04 28.20
C GLU A 472 15.80 11.60 28.30
N ALA A 473 15.74 10.87 27.18
CA ALA A 473 15.38 9.45 27.19
C ALA A 473 16.33 8.61 28.05
N VAL A 474 17.65 8.84 27.95
CA VAL A 474 18.67 8.20 28.79
C VAL A 474 18.43 8.55 30.27
N THR A 475 18.20 9.82 30.58
CA THR A 475 17.98 10.31 31.96
C THR A 475 16.72 9.68 32.60
N LEU A 476 15.63 9.59 31.83
CA LEU A 476 14.38 8.97 32.29
C LEU A 476 14.54 7.47 32.48
N LEU A 477 15.30 6.79 31.60
CA LEU A 477 15.61 5.38 31.81
C LEU A 477 16.42 5.17 33.09
N GLU A 478 17.45 5.97 33.36
CA GLU A 478 18.21 5.87 34.61
C GLU A 478 17.33 6.09 35.83
N SER A 479 16.44 7.09 35.79
CA SER A 479 15.46 7.33 36.87
C SER A 479 14.53 6.14 37.08
N SER A 480 14.17 5.43 36.01
CA SER A 480 13.39 4.20 36.05
C SER A 480 14.18 3.03 36.64
N LEU A 481 15.48 2.92 36.32
CA LEU A 481 16.40 1.94 36.90
C LEU A 481 16.62 2.20 38.40
N ASP A 482 16.76 3.47 38.79
CA ASP A 482 16.95 3.92 40.18
C ASP A 482 15.67 3.79 41.04
N GLY A 483 14.54 3.39 40.44
CA GLY A 483 13.27 3.20 41.13
C GLY A 483 12.55 4.51 41.50
N LEU A 484 12.97 5.64 40.92
CA LEU A 484 12.32 6.94 41.11
C LEU A 484 11.00 7.05 40.32
N ILE A 485 10.90 6.33 39.20
CA ILE A 485 9.69 6.19 38.39
C ILE A 485 9.46 4.70 38.03
N PRO A 486 8.24 4.30 37.61
CA PRO A 486 7.96 2.92 37.25
C PRO A 486 8.92 2.35 36.18
N ARG A 487 9.22 1.05 36.28
CA ARG A 487 10.07 0.34 35.31
C ARG A 487 9.41 0.31 33.94
N PHE A 488 10.14 0.74 32.91
CA PHE A 488 9.64 0.72 31.54
C PHE A 488 9.59 -0.71 30.99
N THR A 489 8.46 -1.04 30.36
CA THR A 489 8.23 -2.28 29.61
C THR A 489 9.01 -2.27 28.28
N ALA A 490 9.01 -1.12 27.61
CA ALA A 490 9.72 -0.89 26.36
C ALA A 490 9.96 0.61 26.14
N VAL A 491 10.95 0.90 25.30
CA VAL A 491 11.27 2.25 24.84
C VAL A 491 10.91 2.34 23.35
N LEU A 492 10.11 3.32 22.97
CA LEU A 492 9.87 3.73 21.58
C LEU A 492 10.80 4.91 21.29
N MET A 493 11.70 4.77 20.33
CA MET A 493 12.76 5.75 20.10
C MET A 493 12.84 6.17 18.65
N ASP A 494 12.62 7.45 18.38
CA ASP A 494 12.95 8.02 17.09
C ASP A 494 14.46 7.96 16.83
N LEU A 495 14.84 7.67 15.60
CA LEU A 495 16.24 7.63 15.18
C LEU A 495 16.84 9.02 15.05
N ARG A 496 16.04 10.02 14.66
CA ARG A 496 16.51 11.38 14.36
C ARG A 496 15.89 12.39 15.31
N MET A 497 16.63 12.76 16.34
CA MET A 497 16.24 13.77 17.33
C MET A 497 17.39 14.78 17.54
N PRO A 498 17.10 16.04 17.93
CA PRO A 498 18.12 17.03 18.25
C PRO A 498 18.90 16.67 19.53
N ARG A 499 20.06 17.30 19.74
CA ARG A 499 20.99 17.09 20.87
C ARG A 499 21.64 15.71 20.93
N LEU A 500 20.86 14.65 21.12
CA LEU A 500 21.33 13.26 21.10
C LEU A 500 20.38 12.43 20.23
N ASP A 501 20.91 11.86 19.15
CA ASP A 501 20.14 11.01 18.24
C ASP A 501 19.79 9.66 18.89
N GLY A 502 18.80 8.96 18.31
CA GLY A 502 18.30 7.70 18.86
C GLY A 502 19.32 6.55 18.84
N LEU A 503 20.23 6.51 17.86
CA LEU A 503 21.27 5.49 17.77
C LEU A 503 22.30 5.66 18.88
N SER A 504 22.73 6.89 19.12
CA SER A 504 23.64 7.28 20.19
C SER A 504 23.01 7.04 21.55
N ALA A 505 21.73 7.42 21.73
CA ALA A 505 20.98 7.17 22.96
C ALA A 505 20.83 5.66 23.26
N ALA A 506 20.51 4.83 22.26
CA ALA A 506 20.43 3.38 22.44
C ALA A 506 21.76 2.77 22.91
N LYS A 507 22.89 3.19 22.33
CA LYS A 507 24.23 2.75 22.77
C LYS A 507 24.51 3.13 24.23
N MET A 508 24.14 4.35 24.63
CA MET A 508 24.30 4.81 26.01
C MET A 508 23.43 4.01 26.98
N ILE A 509 22.16 3.78 26.62
CA ILE A 509 21.23 2.93 27.39
C ILE A 509 21.83 1.53 27.61
N ARG A 510 22.34 0.89 26.54
CA ARG A 510 22.94 -0.44 26.64
C ARG A 510 24.19 -0.46 27.52
N ALA A 511 25.03 0.57 27.43
CA ALA A 511 26.20 0.69 28.28
C ALA A 511 25.82 0.84 29.77
N ILE A 512 24.77 1.60 30.09
CA ILE A 512 24.25 1.79 31.45
C ILE A 512 23.72 0.46 32.00
N GLU A 513 22.90 -0.25 31.24
CA GLU A 513 22.34 -1.54 31.68
C GLU A 513 23.45 -2.58 31.90
N GLN A 514 24.43 -2.65 31.00
CA GLN A 514 25.59 -3.53 31.15
C GLN A 514 26.40 -3.18 32.41
N ALA A 515 26.69 -1.90 32.64
CA ALA A 515 27.45 -1.45 33.81
C ALA A 515 26.71 -1.73 35.13
N ARG A 516 25.38 -1.73 35.10
CA ARG A 516 24.51 -1.96 36.27
C ARG A 516 24.03 -3.42 36.39
N PHE A 517 24.46 -4.31 35.50
CA PHE A 517 23.99 -5.71 35.41
C PHE A 517 22.46 -5.85 35.33
N GLU A 518 21.80 -4.87 34.69
CA GLU A 518 20.37 -4.84 34.48
C GLU A 518 19.97 -5.64 33.22
N LYS A 519 18.76 -6.21 33.23
CA LYS A 519 18.23 -6.86 32.03
C LYS A 519 17.91 -5.80 30.97
N PRO A 520 18.34 -5.98 29.71
CA PRO A 520 18.08 -5.00 28.65
C PRO A 520 16.58 -4.74 28.46
N VAL A 521 16.17 -3.47 28.56
CA VAL A 521 14.81 -3.05 28.21
C VAL A 521 14.65 -3.13 26.69
N PRO A 522 13.55 -3.66 26.13
CA PRO A 522 13.31 -3.62 24.69
C PRO A 522 13.30 -2.18 24.16
N ILE A 523 14.14 -1.89 23.15
CA ILE A 523 14.12 -0.60 22.42
C ILE A 523 13.58 -0.85 21.00
N LEU A 524 12.52 -0.14 20.64
CA LEU A 524 11.85 -0.16 19.34
C LEU A 524 12.17 1.14 18.60
N ALA A 525 12.85 1.04 17.46
CA ALA A 525 13.14 2.18 16.60
C ALA A 525 11.87 2.67 15.88
N LEU A 526 11.60 3.97 15.92
CA LEU A 526 10.59 4.61 15.08
C LEU A 526 11.29 5.17 13.83
N THR A 527 10.97 4.63 12.65
CA THR A 527 11.60 5.04 11.38
C THR A 527 10.58 5.59 10.38
N ALA A 528 10.95 6.65 9.65
CA ALA A 528 10.11 7.26 8.62
C ALA A 528 10.06 6.47 7.29
N ASN A 529 11.03 5.57 7.05
CA ASN A 529 11.03 4.66 5.90
C ASN A 529 11.84 3.40 6.24
N ALA A 530 11.32 2.22 5.89
CA ALA A 530 11.99 0.94 6.08
C ALA A 530 13.15 0.72 5.07
N PHE A 531 14.16 1.60 5.08
CA PHE A 531 15.43 1.37 4.41
C PHE A 531 16.33 0.47 5.27
N ASP A 532 17.02 -0.47 4.64
CA ASP A 532 17.85 -1.48 5.31
C ASP A 532 19.01 -0.86 6.11
N ASP A 533 19.56 0.28 5.66
CA ASP A 533 20.68 0.97 6.33
C ASP A 533 20.31 1.51 7.73
N ASP A 534 19.12 2.13 7.88
CA ASP A 534 18.65 2.66 9.16
C ASP A 534 18.34 1.51 10.15
N ARG A 535 17.87 0.37 9.63
CA ARG A 535 17.59 -0.84 10.41
C ARG A 535 18.87 -1.50 10.89
N GLU A 536 19.85 -1.66 10.00
CA GLU A 536 21.16 -2.22 10.33
C GLU A 536 21.89 -1.36 11.36
N ALA A 537 21.91 -0.04 11.17
CA ALA A 537 22.51 0.90 12.12
C ALA A 537 21.86 0.82 13.51
N ALA A 538 20.54 0.66 13.57
CA ALA A 538 19.79 0.51 14.82
C ALA A 538 19.98 -0.85 15.50
N LEU A 539 20.09 -1.95 14.74
CA LEU A 539 20.49 -3.26 15.29
C LEU A 539 21.90 -3.18 15.90
N LEU A 540 22.85 -2.56 15.19
CA LEU A 540 24.22 -2.34 15.68
C LEU A 540 24.27 -1.42 16.90
N ALA A 541 23.31 -0.50 17.03
CA ALA A 541 23.14 0.33 18.23
C ALA A 541 22.49 -0.40 19.40
N GLY A 542 22.05 -1.66 19.21
CA GLY A 542 21.46 -2.49 20.26
C GLY A 542 19.96 -2.31 20.44
N MET A 543 19.23 -1.90 19.40
CA MET A 543 17.76 -1.90 19.35
C MET A 543 17.24 -3.28 18.90
N GLN A 544 16.04 -3.67 19.35
CA GLN A 544 15.50 -5.03 19.17
C GLN A 544 14.33 -5.10 18.20
N GLY A 545 13.67 -3.98 17.89
CA GLY A 545 12.55 -3.97 16.96
C GLY A 545 12.37 -2.62 16.26
N PHE A 546 11.45 -2.59 15.31
CA PHE A 546 11.28 -1.50 14.36
C PHE A 546 9.80 -1.25 14.11
N LEU A 547 9.42 0.03 14.09
CA LEU A 547 8.08 0.48 13.73
C LEU A 547 8.20 1.62 12.73
N THR A 548 7.41 1.54 11.66
CA THR A 548 7.31 2.62 10.69
C THR A 548 6.44 3.74 11.26
N LYS A 549 6.80 4.99 10.98
CA LYS A 549 5.95 6.17 11.22
C LYS A 549 4.98 6.35 10.04
N PRO A 550 3.68 6.66 10.28
CA PRO A 550 3.02 6.75 11.58
C PRO A 550 2.87 5.36 12.24
N VAL A 551 2.98 5.31 13.57
CA VAL A 551 2.98 4.05 14.33
C VAL A 551 1.65 3.30 14.14
N ASP A 552 1.75 2.06 13.64
CA ASP A 552 0.63 1.12 13.56
C ASP A 552 0.50 0.34 14.87
N LEU A 553 -0.68 0.45 15.50
CA LEU A 553 -1.00 -0.23 16.76
C LEU A 553 -0.91 -1.75 16.68
N SER A 554 -1.29 -2.34 15.53
CA SER A 554 -1.24 -3.79 15.35
C SER A 554 0.20 -4.28 15.26
N ALA A 555 1.05 -3.54 14.54
CA ALA A 555 2.48 -3.82 14.44
C ALA A 555 3.16 -3.68 15.82
N LEU A 556 2.87 -2.61 16.56
CA LEU A 556 3.42 -2.39 17.90
C LEU A 556 3.09 -3.54 18.86
N VAL A 557 1.84 -3.98 18.90
CA VAL A 557 1.41 -5.11 19.77
C VAL A 557 2.08 -6.42 19.35
N SER A 558 2.21 -6.69 18.05
CA SER A 558 2.92 -7.87 17.54
C SER A 558 4.38 -7.86 17.95
N THR A 559 5.08 -6.76 17.70
CA THR A 559 6.52 -6.62 18.01
C THR A 559 6.78 -6.72 19.51
N LEU A 560 5.92 -6.15 20.36
CA LEU A 560 6.06 -6.30 21.82
C LEU A 560 5.85 -7.74 22.29
N SER A 561 4.93 -8.46 21.66
CA SER A 561 4.67 -9.88 21.98
C SER A 561 5.84 -10.77 21.55
N GLU A 562 6.44 -10.50 20.38
CA GLU A 562 7.63 -11.19 19.88
C GLU A 562 8.88 -10.97 20.74
N LEU A 563 9.03 -9.78 21.32
CA LEU A 563 10.17 -9.43 22.18
C LEU A 563 10.03 -9.92 23.64
N GLY A 564 9.02 -10.73 23.94
CA GLY A 564 8.83 -11.31 25.27
C GLY A 564 8.48 -10.28 26.34
N ALA A 565 7.97 -9.10 25.94
CA ALA A 565 7.47 -8.08 26.86
C ALA A 565 6.07 -8.45 27.35
N GLU A 566 5.94 -9.60 28.04
CA GLU A 566 4.72 -10.23 28.56
C GLU A 566 3.42 -9.50 28.22
N THR A 567 2.85 -9.76 27.05
CA THR A 567 1.43 -9.52 26.81
C THR A 567 0.69 -10.63 27.56
N VAL A 568 -0.21 -10.26 28.48
CA VAL A 568 -0.99 -11.26 29.23
C VAL A 568 -1.70 -12.14 28.20
N SER A 569 -1.37 -13.43 28.26
CA SER A 569 -2.01 -14.48 27.47
C SER A 569 -3.52 -14.32 27.56
N ALA A 570 -4.16 -14.00 26.44
CA ALA A 570 -5.58 -14.28 26.27
C ALA A 570 -5.72 -15.80 26.24
N THR A 571 -5.85 -16.42 27.42
CA THR A 571 -6.28 -17.81 27.51
C THR A 571 -7.75 -17.87 27.09
N PRO A 572 -8.14 -18.78 26.17
CA PRO A 572 -9.49 -18.83 25.65
C PRO A 572 -10.42 -19.43 26.73
N ALA A 573 -11.29 -18.61 27.29
CA ALA A 573 -12.45 -19.12 28.00
C ALA A 573 -13.56 -19.41 26.98
N TYR A 574 -13.62 -20.67 26.53
CA TYR A 574 -14.89 -21.33 26.20
C TYR A 574 -15.71 -21.42 27.51
N PRO A 575 -17.05 -21.32 27.49
CA PRO A 575 -17.96 -21.91 26.50
C PRO A 575 -18.58 -20.92 25.52
#